data_AF-A0A2L0NFS6-F1
#
_entry.id   AF-A0A2L0NFS6-F1
#
_cell.length_a   1.000
_cell.length_b   1.000
_cell.length_c   1.000
_cell.angle_alpha   90.00
_cell.angle_beta   90.00
_cell.angle_gamma   90.00
#
_symmetry.space_group_name_H-M   'P 1'
#
loop_
_entity.id
_entity.type
_entity.pdbx_description
1 polymer ?
#
loop_
_entity_poly.entity_id
_entity_poly.type
_entity_poly.pdbx_seq_one_letter_code
_entity_poly.pdbx_strand_id
1 'polypeptide(L)'
;MAANGLVQAGYNTVTIDDGWSVRHRDGQSADFAKNRDNGMQLYDNYGNPVSGTDGSGNDPTSGHLVPDAGRFPSQTVNGQTVNGIQYLAWYAHSKGMKFGLYATATYTTCQGHPGSLGHESTDANDFVAWGVDYVKYDDCPYGPTIVGPDGYSYYPQGQGKELTKSIYARTQTFQRALDAATAAAGRSKVTLSLSAQPAHTGIPYLLDANDPARTDPLIVAAGVQPHQAAGYYPTGVWCGQVANLCRIGGDRDSELDGVLYNGQLQTALKYPGNAHPGSWNDMDMMFAGWQDVNGIWGVTDFNKGSKPFTDDESRTELSVLSMMAAPLISGADLRTT
;
A
#
# COMPACT_ATOMS: atom_id res chain seq x y z
N MET A 1 -8.47 -21.20 -4.45
CA MET A 1 -7.28 -21.05 -5.33
C MET A 1 -6.59 -22.37 -5.63
N ALA A 2 -5.90 -23.00 -4.67
CA ALA A 2 -5.15 -24.25 -4.94
C ALA A 2 -5.99 -25.39 -5.55
N ALA A 3 -7.17 -25.66 -4.98
CA ALA A 3 -8.05 -26.74 -5.47
C ALA A 3 -8.63 -26.49 -6.88
N ASN A 4 -8.75 -25.23 -7.31
CA ASN A 4 -9.38 -24.85 -8.57
C ASN A 4 -8.34 -24.53 -9.67
N GLY A 5 -7.10 -25.01 -9.53
CA GLY A 5 -6.05 -24.86 -10.55
C GLY A 5 -5.40 -23.47 -10.63
N LEU A 6 -5.87 -22.47 -9.88
CA LEU A 6 -5.34 -21.10 -9.96
C LEU A 6 -3.86 -20.99 -9.58
N VAL A 7 -3.40 -21.78 -8.60
CA VAL A 7 -1.97 -21.82 -8.23
C VAL A 7 -1.11 -22.36 -9.38
N GLN A 8 -1.60 -23.36 -10.11
CA GLN A 8 -0.91 -23.91 -11.29
C GLN A 8 -0.89 -22.91 -12.45
N ALA A 9 -1.93 -22.08 -12.57
CA ALA A 9 -1.99 -20.98 -13.51
C ALA A 9 -1.14 -19.76 -13.11
N GLY A 10 -0.49 -19.77 -11.94
CA GLY A 10 0.41 -18.71 -11.47
C GLY A 10 -0.18 -17.74 -10.45
N TYR A 11 -1.48 -17.81 -10.16
CA TYR A 11 -2.11 -17.05 -9.07
C TYR A 11 -1.78 -17.71 -7.73
N ASN A 12 -0.63 -17.35 -7.17
CA ASN A 12 -0.05 -18.03 -6.02
C ASN A 12 0.13 -17.16 -4.79
N THR A 13 -0.35 -15.90 -4.76
CA THR A 13 -0.32 -15.05 -3.56
C THR A 13 -1.74 -14.75 -3.11
N VAL A 14 -2.00 -14.90 -1.80
CA VAL A 14 -3.20 -14.36 -1.15
C VAL A 14 -2.79 -13.20 -0.27
N THR A 15 -3.41 -12.03 -0.46
CA THR A 15 -3.05 -10.80 0.25
C THR A 15 -4.22 -10.30 1.07
N ILE A 16 -3.97 -9.98 2.33
CA ILE A 16 -4.93 -9.23 3.16
C ILE A 16 -4.66 -7.74 2.98
N ASP A 17 -5.69 -6.99 2.60
CA ASP A 17 -5.64 -5.53 2.47
C ASP A 17 -5.86 -4.82 3.83
N ASP A 18 -6.22 -3.54 3.84
CA ASP A 18 -6.36 -2.76 5.07
C ASP A 18 -7.46 -3.30 6.02
N GLY A 19 -7.38 -2.94 7.30
CA GLY A 19 -8.35 -3.30 8.33
C GLY A 19 -8.10 -4.63 9.05
N TRP A 20 -6.87 -5.15 8.98
CA TRP A 20 -6.50 -6.43 9.59
C TRP A 20 -6.09 -6.34 11.07
N SER A 21 -5.62 -5.18 11.51
CA SER A 21 -5.14 -4.93 12.87
C SER A 21 -6.20 -4.26 13.75
N VAL A 22 -5.99 -4.22 15.06
CA VAL A 22 -6.74 -3.29 15.94
C VAL A 22 -6.26 -1.85 15.74
N ARG A 23 -6.96 -0.87 16.34
CA ARG A 23 -6.66 0.56 16.20
C ARG A 23 -5.65 1.08 17.23
N HIS A 24 -4.76 0.21 17.73
CA HIS A 24 -3.66 0.55 18.63
C HIS A 24 -2.50 -0.45 18.44
N ARG A 25 -1.31 -0.08 18.91
CA ARG A 25 -0.17 -1.01 19.00
C ARG A 25 -0.18 -1.72 20.34
N ASP A 26 0.56 -2.83 20.45
CA ASP A 26 0.68 -3.53 21.73
C ASP A 26 1.24 -2.63 22.84
N GLY A 27 0.93 -2.98 24.09
CA GLY A 27 1.24 -2.14 25.25
C GLY A 27 0.34 -0.90 25.42
N GLN A 28 -0.56 -0.61 24.47
CA GLN A 28 -1.57 0.42 24.62
C GLN A 28 -2.91 -0.18 25.06
N SER A 29 -3.61 0.55 25.92
CA SER A 29 -4.92 0.15 26.45
C SER A 29 -6.10 0.81 25.75
N ALA A 30 -5.85 1.69 24.80
CA ALA A 30 -6.86 2.43 24.05
C ALA A 30 -6.43 2.63 22.61
N ASP A 31 -7.41 2.71 21.72
CA ASP A 31 -7.22 3.11 20.33
C ASP A 31 -6.56 4.49 20.25
N PHE A 32 -5.75 4.72 19.21
CA PHE A 32 -5.09 6.01 19.05
C PHE A 32 -6.12 7.13 18.88
N ALA A 33 -5.85 8.26 19.52
CA ALA A 33 -6.65 9.46 19.35
C ALA A 33 -6.50 9.98 17.92
N LYS A 34 -7.62 10.35 17.31
CA LYS A 34 -7.64 11.03 16.01
C LYS A 34 -7.81 12.52 16.21
N ASN A 35 -7.13 13.30 15.38
CA ASN A 35 -7.37 14.73 15.32
C ASN A 35 -8.53 15.09 14.38
N ARG A 36 -8.82 16.39 14.25
CA ARG A 36 -9.93 16.89 13.42
C ARG A 36 -9.83 16.53 11.93
N ASP A 37 -8.62 16.21 11.47
CA ASP A 37 -8.31 15.87 10.09
C ASP A 37 -8.22 14.34 9.88
N ASN A 38 -8.76 13.57 10.85
CA ASN A 38 -8.85 12.10 10.88
C ASN A 38 -7.51 11.33 10.91
N GLY A 39 -6.38 12.04 11.07
CA GLY A 39 -5.05 11.45 11.26
C GLY A 39 -4.74 11.16 12.73
N MET A 40 -3.63 10.47 12.97
CA MET A 40 -3.14 10.20 14.34
C MET A 40 -2.78 11.49 15.06
N GLN A 41 -3.25 11.64 16.30
CA GLN A 41 -2.89 12.77 17.15
C GLN A 41 -1.44 12.62 17.64
N LEU A 42 -0.58 13.57 17.27
CA LEU A 42 0.80 13.68 17.78
C LEU A 42 0.85 14.60 19.01
N TYR A 43 1.92 14.47 19.81
CA TYR A 43 2.09 15.22 21.05
C TYR A 43 3.48 15.88 21.16
N ASP A 44 3.58 17.05 21.77
CA ASP A 44 4.88 17.64 22.09
C ASP A 44 5.61 16.88 23.23
N ASN A 45 6.82 17.32 23.59
CA ASN A 45 7.58 16.73 24.70
C ASN A 45 6.93 16.92 26.09
N TYR A 46 5.90 17.77 26.18
CA TYR A 46 5.15 18.06 27.40
C TYR A 46 3.80 17.32 27.43
N GLY A 47 3.49 16.50 26.42
CA GLY A 47 2.24 15.75 26.32
C GLY A 47 1.04 16.56 25.83
N ASN A 48 1.25 17.76 25.27
CA ASN A 48 0.16 18.54 24.69
C ASN A 48 -0.09 18.10 23.23
N PRO A 49 -1.36 17.98 22.80
CA PRO A 49 -1.69 17.72 21.40
C PRO A 49 -1.09 18.81 20.50
N VAL A 50 -0.38 18.39 19.45
CA VAL A 50 0.09 19.32 18.41
C VAL A 50 -0.75 19.16 17.15
N SER A 51 -1.15 20.28 16.57
CA SER A 51 -1.69 20.35 15.22
C SER A 51 -0.58 20.88 14.33
N GLY A 52 0.10 20.01 13.58
CA GLY A 52 1.33 20.45 12.91
C GLY A 52 1.62 19.71 11.63
N THR A 53 1.67 20.47 10.54
CA THR A 53 2.36 20.13 9.29
C THR A 53 3.87 20.46 9.37
N ASP A 54 4.33 20.97 10.50
CA ASP A 54 5.69 21.44 10.74
C ASP A 54 6.68 20.32 11.08
N GLY A 55 6.22 19.07 11.07
CA GLY A 55 7.02 17.89 11.41
C GLY A 55 7.35 17.78 12.92
N SER A 56 6.82 18.69 13.74
CA SER A 56 6.96 18.63 15.20
C SER A 56 5.85 17.77 15.79
N GLY A 57 6.21 16.92 16.75
CA GLY A 57 5.28 15.95 17.34
C GLY A 57 5.90 14.57 17.48
N ASN A 58 5.67 13.98 18.65
CA ASN A 58 6.01 12.62 18.98
C ASN A 58 4.78 11.76 18.74
N ASP A 59 5.01 10.66 18.04
CA ASP A 59 4.12 9.52 18.04
C ASP A 59 4.18 8.90 19.45
N PRO A 60 3.08 8.93 20.24
CA PRO A 60 3.07 8.33 21.57
C PRO A 60 2.98 6.81 21.49
N THR A 61 2.80 6.24 20.29
CA THR A 61 2.64 4.82 20.07
C THR A 61 4.01 4.16 19.98
N SER A 62 4.39 3.41 21.01
CA SER A 62 5.42 2.38 20.91
C SER A 62 4.75 1.03 20.68
N GLY A 63 5.50 0.06 20.15
CA GLY A 63 5.09 -1.35 20.12
C GLY A 63 4.83 -1.91 18.73
N HIS A 64 4.24 -3.10 18.72
CA HIS A 64 3.99 -3.95 17.56
C HIS A 64 2.56 -3.77 17.02
N LEU A 65 2.38 -4.02 15.73
CA LEU A 65 1.05 -4.13 15.14
C LEU A 65 0.35 -5.39 15.68
N VAL A 66 -0.92 -5.26 16.05
CA VAL A 66 -1.68 -6.36 16.66
C VAL A 66 -2.82 -6.77 15.74
N PRO A 67 -2.86 -8.03 15.25
CA PRO A 67 -4.01 -8.53 14.50
C PRO A 67 -5.32 -8.42 15.31
N ASP A 68 -6.42 -8.03 14.67
CA ASP A 68 -7.74 -8.06 15.31
C ASP A 68 -8.15 -9.51 15.61
N ALA A 69 -8.13 -9.90 16.89
CA ALA A 69 -8.43 -11.27 17.30
C ALA A 69 -9.88 -11.70 17.02
N GLY A 70 -10.81 -10.77 16.81
CA GLY A 70 -12.18 -11.06 16.39
C GLY A 70 -12.26 -11.51 14.92
N ARG A 71 -11.32 -11.09 14.09
CA ARG A 71 -11.23 -11.43 12.66
C ARG A 71 -10.16 -12.49 12.37
N PHE A 72 -9.03 -12.37 13.06
CA PHE A 72 -7.81 -13.16 12.91
C PHE A 72 -7.42 -13.78 14.27
N PRO A 73 -8.23 -14.71 14.80
CA PRO A 73 -7.97 -15.30 16.11
C PRO A 73 -6.66 -16.08 16.12
N SER A 74 -5.90 -15.93 17.21
CA SER A 74 -4.70 -16.73 17.46
C SER A 74 -5.02 -18.23 17.42
N GLN A 75 -4.05 -19.02 16.96
CA GLN A 75 -4.19 -20.47 16.81
C GLN A 75 -3.05 -21.19 17.53
N THR A 76 -3.30 -22.42 17.99
CA THR A 76 -2.25 -23.31 18.49
C THR A 76 -1.90 -24.32 17.40
N VAL A 77 -0.68 -24.23 16.87
CA VAL A 77 -0.14 -25.14 15.86
C VAL A 77 1.07 -25.85 16.46
N ASN A 78 1.05 -27.18 16.50
CA ASN A 78 2.14 -28.01 17.06
C ASN A 78 2.56 -27.60 18.48
N GLY A 79 1.61 -27.20 19.32
CA GLY A 79 1.86 -26.76 20.70
C GLY A 79 2.37 -25.32 20.83
N GLN A 80 2.57 -24.59 19.72
CA GLN A 80 2.91 -23.17 19.72
C GLN A 80 1.67 -22.32 19.43
N THR A 81 1.40 -21.34 20.29
CA THR A 81 0.41 -20.30 19.99
C THR A 81 1.01 -19.27 19.05
N VAL A 82 0.36 -19.05 17.92
CA VAL A 82 0.71 -18.05 16.90
C VAL A 82 -0.45 -17.08 16.72
N ASN A 83 -0.16 -15.83 16.35
CA ASN A 83 -1.23 -14.88 16.01
C ASN A 83 -1.93 -15.30 14.70
N GLY A 84 -3.11 -14.73 14.45
CA GLY A 84 -3.93 -15.11 13.28
C GLY A 84 -3.26 -14.86 11.93
N ILE A 85 -2.40 -13.84 11.80
CA ILE A 85 -1.70 -13.53 10.55
C ILE A 85 -0.61 -14.57 10.27
N GLN A 86 0.20 -14.91 11.28
CA GLN A 86 1.21 -15.96 11.18
C GLN A 86 0.57 -17.31 10.86
N TYR A 87 -0.58 -17.63 11.48
CA TYR A 87 -1.33 -18.83 11.14
C TYR A 87 -1.76 -18.85 9.66
N LEU A 88 -2.32 -17.76 9.15
CA LEU A 88 -2.76 -17.67 7.75
C LEU A 88 -1.59 -17.75 6.77
N ALA A 89 -0.45 -17.16 7.10
CA ALA A 89 0.77 -17.28 6.30
C ALA A 89 1.22 -18.74 6.21
N TRP A 90 1.32 -19.45 7.34
CA TRP A 90 1.67 -20.88 7.36
C TRP A 90 0.65 -21.73 6.61
N TYR A 91 -0.64 -21.41 6.73
CA TYR A 91 -1.68 -22.08 5.98
C TYR A 91 -1.51 -21.88 4.47
N ALA A 92 -1.28 -20.65 4.01
CA ALA A 92 -1.02 -20.35 2.61
C ALA A 92 0.21 -21.11 2.08
N HIS A 93 1.32 -21.11 2.82
CA HIS A 93 2.53 -21.87 2.47
C HIS A 93 2.24 -23.37 2.35
N SER A 94 1.43 -23.93 3.24
CA SER A 94 1.02 -25.35 3.18
C SER A 94 0.23 -25.71 1.91
N LYS A 95 -0.32 -24.71 1.22
CA LYS A 95 -1.04 -24.84 -0.06
C LYS A 95 -0.18 -24.48 -1.27
N GLY A 96 1.14 -24.30 -1.09
CA GLY A 96 2.05 -23.89 -2.16
C GLY A 96 1.85 -22.44 -2.60
N MET A 97 1.26 -21.61 -1.73
CA MET A 97 1.00 -20.20 -1.97
C MET A 97 1.91 -19.32 -1.13
N LYS A 98 2.07 -18.07 -1.52
CA LYS A 98 2.66 -16.96 -0.77
C LYS A 98 1.57 -16.22 -0.01
N PHE A 99 1.98 -15.51 1.04
CA PHE A 99 1.09 -14.69 1.84
C PHE A 99 1.47 -13.21 1.78
N GLY A 100 0.48 -12.36 1.55
CA GLY A 100 0.61 -10.92 1.46
C GLY A 100 -0.11 -10.20 2.61
N LEU A 101 0.44 -9.07 3.03
CA LEU A 101 -0.14 -8.21 4.06
C LEU A 101 -0.12 -6.74 3.64
N TYR A 102 -0.93 -5.92 4.31
CA TYR A 102 -1.02 -4.49 4.07
C TYR A 102 -0.31 -3.69 5.16
N ALA A 103 0.40 -2.64 4.76
CA ALA A 103 0.92 -1.58 5.61
C ALA A 103 0.83 -0.23 4.88
N THR A 104 1.23 0.86 5.54
CA THR A 104 1.25 2.20 4.95
C THR A 104 2.51 2.97 5.33
N ALA A 105 2.94 3.88 4.46
CA ALA A 105 4.04 4.81 4.66
C ALA A 105 3.68 6.00 5.56
N THR A 106 2.46 6.04 6.09
CA THR A 106 1.92 7.10 6.96
C THR A 106 1.77 6.60 8.40
N TYR A 107 1.40 7.49 9.34
CA TYR A 107 1.07 7.08 10.71
C TYR A 107 -0.19 6.23 10.81
N THR A 108 -1.06 6.33 9.82
CA THR A 108 -2.39 5.73 9.86
C THR A 108 -2.74 5.15 8.49
N THR A 109 -3.22 3.91 8.45
CA THR A 109 -3.75 3.26 7.24
C THR A 109 -5.01 3.94 6.76
N CYS A 110 -5.46 3.71 5.54
CA CYS A 110 -6.58 4.41 4.91
C CYS A 110 -7.92 4.17 5.63
N GLN A 111 -8.06 3.04 6.33
CA GLN A 111 -9.20 2.71 7.19
C GLN A 111 -9.04 3.19 8.65
N GLY A 112 -7.92 3.86 8.96
CA GLY A 112 -7.67 4.41 10.28
C GLY A 112 -7.07 3.40 11.26
N HIS A 113 -6.18 2.51 10.82
CA HIS A 113 -5.41 1.62 11.69
C HIS A 113 -3.95 2.11 11.84
N PRO A 114 -3.14 1.62 12.78
CA PRO A 114 -1.77 2.08 12.93
C PRO A 114 -0.95 1.77 11.67
N GLY A 115 -0.23 2.77 11.17
CA GLY A 115 0.70 2.65 10.04
C GLY A 115 2.15 2.43 10.48
N SER A 116 3.05 2.24 9.52
CA SER A 116 4.44 1.81 9.79
C SER A 116 5.47 2.93 9.83
N LEU A 117 5.07 4.19 9.59
CA LEU A 117 6.00 5.31 9.64
C LEU A 117 6.62 5.45 11.03
N GLY A 118 7.96 5.45 11.10
CA GLY A 118 8.71 5.49 12.37
C GLY A 118 8.85 4.14 13.09
N HIS A 119 8.19 3.10 12.59
CA HIS A 119 8.21 1.73 13.13
C HIS A 119 8.67 0.71 12.08
N GLU A 120 9.32 1.17 11.00
CA GLU A 120 9.62 0.38 9.81
C GLU A 120 10.40 -0.90 10.14
N SER A 121 11.43 -0.79 10.98
CA SER A 121 12.24 -1.93 11.42
C SER A 121 11.46 -2.91 12.30
N THR A 122 10.63 -2.41 13.20
CA THR A 122 9.80 -3.25 14.09
C THR A 122 8.79 -4.04 13.26
N ASP A 123 8.03 -3.34 12.43
CA ASP A 123 6.96 -3.94 11.63
C ASP A 123 7.54 -4.90 10.56
N ALA A 124 8.69 -4.57 9.95
CA ALA A 124 9.36 -5.48 9.02
C ALA A 124 9.81 -6.78 9.69
N ASN A 125 10.35 -6.71 10.91
CA ASN A 125 10.74 -7.90 11.65
C ASN A 125 9.52 -8.78 11.98
N ASP A 126 8.41 -8.17 12.40
CA ASP A 126 7.16 -8.89 12.67
C ASP A 126 6.64 -9.59 11.41
N PHE A 127 6.57 -8.88 10.28
CA PHE A 127 6.07 -9.43 9.03
C PHE A 127 6.92 -10.62 8.55
N VAL A 128 8.24 -10.50 8.61
CA VAL A 128 9.15 -11.60 8.25
C VAL A 128 9.01 -12.78 9.21
N ALA A 129 8.88 -12.52 10.52
CA ALA A 129 8.69 -13.56 11.54
C ALA A 129 7.35 -14.30 11.37
N TRP A 130 6.29 -13.59 10.99
CA TRP A 130 4.98 -14.18 10.70
C TRP A 130 4.95 -14.94 9.38
N GLY A 131 5.94 -14.73 8.51
CA GLY A 131 6.08 -15.42 7.24
C GLY A 131 5.41 -14.72 6.06
N VAL A 132 5.25 -13.39 6.14
CA VAL A 132 4.79 -12.56 5.02
C VAL A 132 5.82 -12.62 3.88
N ASP A 133 5.35 -12.74 2.65
CA ASP A 133 6.16 -12.78 1.42
C ASP A 133 5.94 -11.57 0.51
N TYR A 134 4.85 -10.85 0.72
CA TYR A 134 4.43 -9.69 -0.05
C TYR A 134 3.84 -8.61 0.86
N VAL A 135 4.18 -7.35 0.64
CA VAL A 135 3.55 -6.22 1.34
C VAL A 135 3.01 -5.22 0.33
N LYS A 136 1.71 -4.90 0.43
CA LYS A 136 1.15 -3.68 -0.15
C LYS A 136 1.42 -2.54 0.84
N TYR A 137 2.07 -1.48 0.37
CA TYR A 137 2.52 -0.35 1.17
C TYR A 137 1.89 0.94 0.64
N ASP A 138 0.81 1.37 1.30
CA ASP A 138 -0.02 2.49 0.88
C ASP A 138 0.57 3.86 1.28
N ASP A 139 -0.05 4.94 0.82
CA ASP A 139 0.26 6.32 1.21
C ASP A 139 -1.05 7.08 1.45
N CYS A 140 -1.64 6.97 2.64
CA CYS A 140 -3.02 7.38 2.88
C CYS A 140 -3.19 8.88 3.18
N PRO A 141 -4.21 9.57 2.61
CA PRO A 141 -4.40 11.01 2.77
C PRO A 141 -5.08 11.39 4.07
N TYR A 142 -4.28 11.64 5.11
CA TYR A 142 -4.71 12.34 6.31
C TYR A 142 -4.13 13.75 6.29
N GLY A 143 -4.92 14.79 6.58
CA GLY A 143 -4.39 16.15 6.74
C GLY A 143 -5.22 17.25 6.08
N PRO A 144 -5.10 18.50 6.58
CA PRO A 144 -5.73 19.63 5.92
C PRO A 144 -5.03 19.91 4.58
N THR A 145 -5.75 20.50 3.64
CA THR A 145 -5.16 21.02 2.40
C THR A 145 -4.00 21.98 2.73
N ILE A 146 -2.87 21.84 2.05
CA ILE A 146 -1.73 22.75 2.17
C ILE A 146 -1.59 23.60 0.91
N VAL A 147 -1.14 24.85 1.04
CA VAL A 147 -0.86 25.73 -0.10
C VAL A 147 0.63 25.72 -0.38
N GLY A 148 1.01 25.34 -1.60
CA GLY A 148 2.40 25.44 -2.05
C GLY A 148 2.84 26.92 -2.20
N PRO A 149 4.14 27.22 -2.10
CA PRO A 149 4.81 28.42 -2.62
C PRO A 149 4.59 28.70 -4.10
N ASP A 150 4.09 27.75 -4.89
CA ASP A 150 3.57 27.99 -6.24
C ASP A 150 2.11 28.50 -6.24
N GLY A 151 1.48 28.56 -5.06
CA GLY A 151 0.12 29.02 -4.84
C GLY A 151 -0.95 27.95 -5.04
N TYR A 152 -0.58 26.69 -5.34
CA TYR A 152 -1.55 25.61 -5.56
C TYR A 152 -1.97 24.94 -4.24
N SER A 153 -3.23 24.51 -4.15
CA SER A 153 -3.79 23.78 -3.01
C SER A 153 -3.62 22.28 -3.19
N TYR A 154 -2.91 21.63 -2.28
CA TYR A 154 -2.64 20.20 -2.30
C TYR A 154 -3.36 19.48 -1.17
N TYR A 155 -3.84 18.27 -1.45
CA TYR A 155 -4.31 17.34 -0.42
C TYR A 155 -3.13 16.47 0.00
N PRO A 156 -2.48 16.74 1.15
CA PRO A 156 -1.28 16.00 1.55
C PRO A 156 -1.62 14.56 1.93
N GLN A 157 -0.67 13.67 1.67
CA GLN A 157 -0.63 12.35 2.30
C GLN A 157 0.12 12.42 3.61
N GLY A 158 -0.64 12.63 4.69
CA GLY A 158 -0.15 12.60 6.07
C GLY A 158 -0.12 13.94 6.80
N GLN A 159 0.28 13.92 8.07
CA GLN A 159 0.24 15.07 8.96
C GLN A 159 1.51 15.18 9.80
N GLY A 160 2.31 16.20 9.53
CA GLY A 160 3.53 16.43 10.30
C GLY A 160 4.73 15.71 9.69
N LYS A 161 5.24 14.65 10.33
CA LYS A 161 6.50 14.02 9.89
C LYS A 161 6.40 13.35 8.53
N GLU A 162 5.23 12.84 8.13
CA GLU A 162 4.97 12.38 6.76
C GLU A 162 5.36 13.45 5.76
N LEU A 163 5.19 14.73 6.12
CA LEU A 163 5.43 15.83 5.22
C LEU A 163 6.88 16.25 5.09
N THR A 164 7.76 15.70 5.92
CA THR A 164 9.17 16.07 5.93
C THR A 164 10.01 15.24 4.95
N LYS A 165 9.58 14.01 4.66
CA LYS A 165 10.30 13.04 3.82
C LYS A 165 9.44 12.61 2.64
N SER A 166 10.08 12.45 1.49
CA SER A 166 9.47 11.94 0.28
C SER A 166 8.92 10.53 0.48
N ILE A 167 7.87 10.19 -0.26
CA ILE A 167 7.39 8.81 -0.33
C ILE A 167 8.48 7.85 -0.83
N TYR A 168 9.40 8.32 -1.69
CA TYR A 168 10.58 7.57 -2.08
C TYR A 168 11.43 7.19 -0.85
N ALA A 169 11.74 8.16 0.01
CA ALA A 169 12.57 7.93 1.20
C ALA A 169 11.88 7.02 2.22
N ARG A 170 10.58 7.21 2.45
CA ARG A 170 9.77 6.37 3.35
C ARG A 170 9.71 4.92 2.83
N THR A 171 9.45 4.73 1.54
CA THR A 171 9.44 3.41 0.89
C THR A 171 10.81 2.75 0.93
N GLN A 172 11.87 3.49 0.60
CA GLN A 172 13.25 2.99 0.65
C GLN A 172 13.62 2.51 2.07
N THR A 173 13.20 3.26 3.09
CA THR A 173 13.43 2.90 4.50
C THR A 173 12.77 1.56 4.83
N PHE A 174 11.50 1.39 4.46
CA PHE A 174 10.76 0.17 4.74
C PHE A 174 11.27 -1.04 3.92
N GLN A 175 11.60 -0.88 2.64
CA GLN A 175 12.21 -1.93 1.83
C GLN A 175 13.55 -2.40 2.42
N ARG A 176 14.39 -1.48 2.89
CA ARG A 176 15.66 -1.83 3.56
C ARG A 176 15.43 -2.58 4.86
N ALA A 177 14.39 -2.21 5.63
CA ALA A 177 14.02 -2.93 6.84
C ALA A 177 13.57 -4.37 6.54
N LEU A 178 12.75 -4.58 5.51
CA LEU A 178 12.34 -5.91 5.04
C LEU A 178 13.53 -6.75 4.55
N ASP A 179 14.44 -6.14 3.79
CA ASP A 179 15.65 -6.80 3.32
C ASP A 179 16.57 -7.22 4.48
N ALA A 180 16.72 -6.36 5.49
CA ALA A 180 17.51 -6.66 6.68
C ALA A 180 16.87 -7.79 7.52
N ALA A 181 15.56 -7.73 7.73
CA ALA A 181 14.80 -8.75 8.47
C ALA A 181 14.86 -10.11 7.78
N THR A 182 14.66 -10.15 6.45
CA THR A 182 14.76 -11.40 5.67
C THR A 182 16.16 -11.98 5.65
N ALA A 183 17.20 -11.14 5.52
CA ALA A 183 18.59 -11.57 5.62
C ALA A 183 18.90 -12.17 7.00
N ALA A 184 18.47 -11.52 8.09
CA ALA A 184 18.65 -12.02 9.44
C ALA A 184 17.92 -13.36 9.68
N ALA A 185 16.75 -13.55 9.08
CA ALA A 185 15.96 -14.77 9.17
C ALA A 185 16.38 -15.89 8.20
N GLY A 186 17.33 -15.63 7.28
CA GLY A 186 17.71 -16.59 6.23
C GLY A 186 16.55 -16.88 5.25
N ARG A 187 15.64 -15.92 5.05
CA ARG A 187 14.45 -16.05 4.20
C ARG A 187 14.66 -15.36 2.85
N SER A 188 13.81 -15.72 1.89
CA SER A 188 13.69 -14.95 0.63
C SER A 188 13.19 -13.54 0.91
N LYS A 189 13.60 -12.58 0.07
CA LYS A 189 13.15 -11.19 0.17
C LYS A 189 11.63 -11.08 0.07
N VAL A 190 11.06 -10.16 0.85
CA VAL A 190 9.65 -9.76 0.75
C VAL A 190 9.49 -8.86 -0.48
N THR A 191 8.47 -9.16 -1.29
CA THR A 191 8.09 -8.31 -2.43
C THR A 191 7.32 -7.10 -1.91
N LEU A 192 7.72 -5.89 -2.29
CA LEU A 192 7.03 -4.66 -1.89
C LEU A 192 6.25 -4.07 -3.07
N SER A 193 4.97 -3.80 -2.86
CA SER A 193 4.13 -3.02 -3.77
C SER A 193 3.86 -1.66 -3.16
N LEU A 194 4.42 -0.62 -3.75
CA LEU A 194 4.13 0.75 -3.36
C LEU A 194 2.79 1.16 -3.98
N SER A 195 1.82 1.43 -3.11
CA SER A 195 0.49 1.92 -3.46
C SER A 195 0.32 3.43 -3.26
N ALA A 196 1.33 4.21 -3.64
CA ALA A 196 1.25 5.67 -3.59
C ALA A 196 0.61 6.23 -4.87
N GLN A 197 -0.51 6.94 -4.73
CA GLN A 197 -1.23 7.51 -5.87
C GLN A 197 -0.53 8.81 -6.37
N PRO A 198 -0.21 8.93 -7.69
CA PRO A 198 0.46 10.11 -8.25
C PRO A 198 -0.28 11.45 -8.06
N ALA A 199 -1.60 11.41 -7.85
CA ALA A 199 -2.43 12.61 -7.69
C ALA A 199 -2.40 13.20 -6.26
N HIS A 200 -1.84 12.49 -5.29
CA HIS A 200 -2.13 12.75 -3.87
C HIS A 200 -0.91 12.85 -2.96
N THR A 201 0.32 12.68 -3.45
CA THR A 201 1.50 12.86 -2.61
C THR A 201 1.73 14.31 -2.17
N GLY A 202 0.92 15.25 -2.70
CA GLY A 202 0.39 16.43 -2.02
C GLY A 202 1.34 17.38 -1.27
N ILE A 203 2.65 17.27 -1.45
CA ILE A 203 3.63 18.07 -0.74
C ILE A 203 4.63 18.63 -1.73
N PRO A 204 4.57 19.93 -1.99
CA PRO A 204 5.46 20.54 -2.96
C PRO A 204 6.88 20.81 -2.42
N TYR A 205 7.16 20.56 -1.12
CA TYR A 205 8.48 20.78 -0.49
C TYR A 205 8.95 19.64 0.39
N LEU A 206 10.09 19.03 0.02
CA LEU A 206 10.89 18.23 0.94
C LEU A 206 11.51 19.16 1.98
N LEU A 207 11.11 19.06 3.24
CA LEU A 207 11.75 19.82 4.32
C LEU A 207 13.08 19.18 4.74
N ASP A 208 13.24 17.87 4.54
CA ASP A 208 14.50 17.19 4.83
C ASP A 208 15.55 17.49 3.75
N ALA A 209 16.62 18.19 4.15
CA ALA A 209 17.75 18.51 3.28
C ALA A 209 18.52 17.27 2.83
N ASN A 210 18.41 16.16 3.56
CA ASN A 210 19.10 14.90 3.30
C ASN A 210 18.21 13.85 2.63
N ASP A 211 17.03 14.24 2.14
CA ASP A 211 16.13 13.31 1.46
C ASP A 211 16.83 12.70 0.23
N PRO A 212 16.92 11.36 0.12
CA PRO A 212 17.62 10.69 -0.96
C PRO A 212 17.03 11.00 -2.34
N ALA A 213 15.75 11.39 -2.43
CA ALA A 213 15.14 11.78 -3.70
C ALA A 213 15.79 13.03 -4.33
N ARG A 214 16.44 13.89 -3.52
CA ARG A 214 17.05 15.15 -4.00
C ARG A 214 18.28 14.92 -4.88
N THR A 215 18.96 13.80 -4.69
CA THR A 215 20.23 13.49 -5.37
C THR A 215 20.17 12.19 -6.18
N ASP A 216 19.05 11.46 -6.14
CA ASP A 216 18.85 10.28 -6.95
C ASP A 216 18.91 10.63 -8.46
N PRO A 217 19.82 10.03 -9.23
CA PRO A 217 20.03 10.41 -10.63
C PRO A 217 18.79 10.22 -11.51
N LEU A 218 17.93 9.23 -11.24
CA LEU A 218 16.72 8.99 -12.02
C LEU A 218 15.66 10.05 -11.69
N ILE A 219 15.53 10.41 -10.42
CA ILE A 219 14.60 11.47 -9.99
C ILE A 219 15.05 12.83 -10.53
N VAL A 220 16.35 13.14 -10.47
CA VAL A 220 16.91 14.37 -11.03
C VAL A 220 16.75 14.41 -12.56
N ALA A 221 17.02 13.31 -13.26
CA ALA A 221 16.87 13.22 -14.71
C ALA A 221 15.40 13.33 -15.17
N ALA A 222 14.45 12.93 -14.31
CA ALA A 222 13.02 13.11 -14.54
C ALA A 222 12.56 14.57 -14.49
N GLY A 223 13.45 15.50 -14.12
CA GLY A 223 13.15 16.94 -14.05
C GLY A 223 12.43 17.38 -12.78
N VAL A 224 12.38 16.51 -11.76
CA VAL A 224 11.87 16.87 -10.43
C VAL A 224 12.79 17.94 -9.84
N GLN A 225 12.24 19.11 -9.49
CA GLN A 225 13.07 20.15 -8.88
C GLN A 225 13.58 19.67 -7.51
N PRO A 226 14.81 20.03 -7.09
CA PRO A 226 15.40 19.51 -5.84
C PRO A 226 14.62 19.78 -4.54
N HIS A 227 13.66 20.71 -4.58
CA HIS A 227 12.78 21.00 -3.46
C HIS A 227 11.43 20.28 -3.58
N GLN A 228 11.03 19.78 -4.74
CA GLN A 228 9.76 19.08 -4.95
C GLN A 228 9.87 17.63 -4.48
N ALA A 229 8.85 17.13 -3.79
CA ALA A 229 8.79 15.70 -3.48
C ALA A 229 8.65 14.91 -4.80
N ALA A 230 9.40 13.81 -4.92
CA ALA A 230 9.37 12.92 -6.08
C ALA A 230 7.98 12.35 -6.41
N GLY A 231 6.97 12.59 -5.57
CA GLY A 231 5.59 12.17 -5.83
C GLY A 231 4.84 12.96 -6.92
N TYR A 232 5.38 14.08 -7.42
CA TYR A 232 4.74 14.83 -8.52
C TYR A 232 5.04 14.25 -9.92
N TYR A 233 6.13 13.49 -10.05
CA TYR A 233 6.44 12.72 -11.26
C TYR A 233 6.19 11.25 -10.95
N PRO A 234 5.31 10.60 -11.72
CA PRO A 234 4.59 9.42 -11.27
C PRO A 234 5.55 8.34 -10.82
N THR A 235 5.14 7.61 -9.79
CA THR A 235 5.77 6.38 -9.26
C THR A 235 6.42 5.54 -10.36
N GLY A 236 5.80 5.44 -11.54
CA GLY A 236 6.37 4.82 -12.74
C GLY A 236 7.72 5.35 -13.26
N VAL A 237 8.40 6.30 -12.61
CA VAL A 237 9.77 6.71 -12.98
C VAL A 237 10.83 6.21 -12.01
N TRP A 238 10.51 6.22 -10.71
CA TRP A 238 11.50 6.01 -9.64
C TRP A 238 11.14 4.84 -8.73
N CYS A 239 9.89 4.40 -8.69
CA CYS A 239 9.43 3.40 -7.73
C CYS A 239 10.17 2.07 -7.88
N GLY A 240 10.55 1.68 -9.10
CA GLY A 240 11.39 0.49 -9.32
C GLY A 240 12.75 0.48 -8.62
N GLN A 241 13.21 1.62 -8.10
CA GLN A 241 14.43 1.71 -7.28
C GLN A 241 14.20 1.30 -5.83
N VAL A 242 12.96 1.37 -5.34
CA VAL A 242 12.63 1.25 -3.91
C VAL A 242 11.51 0.24 -3.62
N ALA A 243 10.83 -0.26 -4.65
CA ALA A 243 9.78 -1.27 -4.56
C ALA A 243 9.71 -2.11 -5.86
N ASN A 244 8.95 -3.21 -5.81
CA ASN A 244 8.79 -4.13 -6.94
C ASN A 244 7.57 -3.83 -7.79
N LEU A 245 6.46 -3.40 -7.19
CA LEU A 245 5.23 -3.02 -7.89
C LEU A 245 4.92 -1.56 -7.57
N CYS A 246 4.46 -0.81 -8.57
CA CYS A 246 4.37 0.65 -8.49
C CYS A 246 3.01 1.12 -8.97
N ARG A 247 2.08 1.44 -8.05
CA ARG A 247 0.75 1.94 -8.42
C ARG A 247 0.90 3.23 -9.22
N ILE A 248 0.44 3.22 -10.46
CA ILE A 248 0.58 4.35 -11.40
C ILE A 248 -0.71 5.15 -11.59
N GLY A 249 -1.77 4.82 -10.85
CA GLY A 249 -3.04 5.53 -10.88
C GLY A 249 -3.75 5.48 -9.54
N GLY A 250 -4.90 6.17 -9.46
CA GLY A 250 -5.80 6.09 -8.31
C GLY A 250 -6.45 4.72 -8.19
N ASP A 251 -7.23 4.55 -7.12
CA ASP A 251 -8.05 3.35 -6.96
C ASP A 251 -9.08 3.27 -8.09
N ARG A 252 -9.22 2.07 -8.65
CA ARG A 252 -10.22 1.79 -9.68
C ARG A 252 -11.54 1.40 -9.04
N ASP A 253 -12.61 1.71 -9.74
CA ASP A 253 -13.94 1.19 -9.47
C ASP A 253 -14.25 0.06 -10.47
N SER A 254 -15.46 -0.48 -10.37
CA SER A 254 -15.97 -1.52 -11.26
C SER A 254 -16.43 -0.94 -12.61
N GLU A 255 -15.62 -0.04 -13.19
CA GLU A 255 -15.77 0.45 -14.56
C GLU A 255 -14.46 0.26 -15.35
N LEU A 256 -14.61 0.01 -16.66
CA LEU A 256 -13.46 -0.31 -17.52
C LEU A 256 -12.64 0.94 -17.88
N ASP A 257 -13.21 2.14 -17.76
CA ASP A 257 -12.54 3.40 -18.09
C ASP A 257 -11.27 3.65 -17.25
N GLY A 258 -11.23 3.17 -16.00
CA GLY A 258 -10.04 3.19 -15.15
C GLY A 258 -8.85 2.41 -15.72
N VAL A 259 -9.07 1.40 -16.55
CA VAL A 259 -8.01 0.59 -17.19
C VAL A 259 -7.65 1.09 -18.58
N LEU A 260 -8.63 1.60 -19.32
CA LEU A 260 -8.46 2.00 -20.72
C LEU A 260 -7.61 3.26 -20.88
N TYR A 261 -7.49 3.74 -22.12
CA TYR A 261 -6.59 4.83 -22.46
C TYR A 261 -6.82 6.12 -21.66
N ASN A 262 -8.05 6.45 -21.28
CA ASN A 262 -8.30 7.63 -20.45
C ASN A 262 -8.01 7.41 -18.94
N GLY A 263 -7.74 6.16 -18.56
CA GLY A 263 -7.29 5.77 -17.23
C GLY A 263 -5.82 5.38 -17.25
N GLN A 264 -5.50 4.24 -16.63
CA GLN A 264 -4.14 3.88 -16.27
C GLN A 264 -3.30 3.38 -17.46
N LEU A 265 -3.91 2.93 -18.56
CA LEU A 265 -3.15 2.51 -19.76
C LEU A 265 -2.33 3.67 -20.33
N GLN A 266 -2.88 4.88 -20.41
CA GLN A 266 -2.10 6.04 -20.88
C GLN A 266 -0.92 6.32 -19.94
N THR A 267 -1.10 6.19 -18.63
CA THR A 267 0.00 6.38 -17.69
C THR A 267 1.07 5.31 -17.87
N ALA A 268 0.69 4.04 -18.00
CA ALA A 268 1.64 2.95 -18.24
C ALA A 268 2.46 3.17 -19.52
N LEU A 269 1.83 3.66 -20.59
CA LEU A 269 2.47 3.97 -21.87
C LEU A 269 3.43 5.17 -21.82
N LYS A 270 3.26 6.09 -20.86
CA LYS A 270 4.21 7.19 -20.63
C LYS A 270 5.51 6.72 -19.98
N TYR A 271 5.47 5.59 -19.26
CA TYR A 271 6.61 5.09 -18.48
C TYR A 271 6.93 3.62 -18.78
N PRO A 272 7.23 3.27 -20.04
CA PRO A 272 7.51 1.89 -20.42
C PRO A 272 8.81 1.36 -19.77
N GLY A 273 9.75 2.24 -19.43
CA GLY A 273 11.03 1.87 -18.83
C GLY A 273 10.96 1.36 -17.39
N ASN A 274 9.83 1.53 -16.70
CA ASN A 274 9.64 1.02 -15.34
C ASN A 274 9.11 -0.42 -15.30
N ALA A 275 8.65 -0.96 -16.43
CA ALA A 275 8.28 -2.37 -16.53
C ALA A 275 9.48 -3.20 -16.99
N HIS A 276 10.12 -3.91 -16.06
CA HIS A 276 11.21 -4.84 -16.32
C HIS A 276 11.31 -5.88 -15.18
N PRO A 277 12.05 -6.99 -15.34
CA PRO A 277 12.26 -7.90 -14.22
C PRO A 277 12.73 -7.16 -12.96
N GLY A 278 11.93 -7.24 -11.88
CA GLY A 278 12.16 -6.55 -10.62
C GLY A 278 11.32 -5.29 -10.37
N SER A 279 10.71 -4.70 -11.41
CA SER A 279 9.83 -3.53 -11.31
C SER A 279 8.66 -3.59 -12.30
N TRP A 280 7.44 -3.32 -11.83
CA TRP A 280 6.25 -3.35 -12.68
C TRP A 280 5.32 -2.17 -12.40
N ASN A 281 4.74 -1.62 -13.47
CA ASN A 281 3.64 -0.67 -13.37
C ASN A 281 2.40 -1.40 -12.84
N ASP A 282 1.98 -1.06 -11.64
CA ASP A 282 0.78 -1.60 -11.02
C ASP A 282 -0.43 -0.77 -11.45
N MET A 283 -1.27 -1.42 -12.27
CA MET A 283 -2.50 -0.85 -12.78
C MET A 283 -3.71 -1.15 -11.87
N ASP A 284 -3.47 -1.36 -10.58
CA ASP A 284 -4.45 -1.65 -9.53
C ASP A 284 -5.18 -3.00 -9.70
N MET A 285 -5.87 -3.43 -8.64
CA MET A 285 -6.56 -4.71 -8.55
C MET A 285 -7.63 -4.87 -9.63
N MET A 286 -7.75 -6.08 -10.18
CA MET A 286 -8.69 -6.39 -11.25
C MET A 286 -10.11 -6.65 -10.75
N PHE A 287 -11.09 -6.17 -11.52
CA PHE A 287 -12.52 -6.33 -11.29
C PHE A 287 -13.13 -7.46 -12.12
N ALA A 288 -12.35 -8.10 -12.99
CA ALA A 288 -12.79 -9.30 -13.69
C ALA A 288 -13.25 -10.40 -12.73
N GLY A 289 -14.48 -10.86 -12.94
CA GLY A 289 -15.15 -11.82 -12.07
C GLY A 289 -15.61 -11.24 -10.71
N TRP A 290 -15.39 -9.95 -10.46
CA TRP A 290 -15.92 -9.27 -9.28
C TRP A 290 -17.45 -9.15 -9.38
N GLN A 291 -18.10 -9.42 -8.26
CA GLN A 291 -19.55 -9.27 -8.09
C GLN A 291 -19.76 -8.47 -6.81
N ASP A 292 -20.56 -7.40 -6.88
CA ASP A 292 -21.06 -6.76 -5.67
C ASP A 292 -21.95 -7.76 -4.93
N VAL A 293 -21.77 -7.87 -3.61
CA VAL A 293 -22.63 -8.66 -2.71
C VAL A 293 -24.10 -8.24 -2.77
N ASN A 294 -24.39 -7.03 -3.24
CA ASN A 294 -25.73 -6.49 -3.47
C ASN A 294 -26.08 -6.32 -4.97
N GLY A 295 -25.14 -6.58 -5.88
CA GLY A 295 -25.32 -6.37 -7.32
C GLY A 295 -25.98 -7.58 -7.99
N ILE A 296 -27.00 -7.34 -8.82
CA ILE A 296 -27.66 -8.40 -9.60
C ILE A 296 -27.13 -8.37 -11.03
N TRP A 297 -26.48 -9.47 -11.45
CA TRP A 297 -25.95 -9.64 -12.80
C TRP A 297 -27.03 -9.41 -13.86
N GLY A 298 -26.80 -8.45 -14.76
CA GLY A 298 -27.67 -8.18 -15.90
C GLY A 298 -28.99 -7.46 -15.61
N VAL A 299 -29.24 -6.98 -14.38
CA VAL A 299 -30.54 -6.35 -14.07
C VAL A 299 -30.48 -4.93 -13.53
N THR A 300 -29.53 -4.52 -12.70
CA THR A 300 -29.38 -3.10 -12.32
C THR A 300 -28.14 -2.90 -11.48
N ASP A 301 -27.17 -2.14 -11.98
CA ASP A 301 -26.61 -1.09 -11.13
C ASP A 301 -26.14 0.09 -11.99
N PHE A 302 -26.69 1.27 -11.73
CA PHE A 302 -26.24 2.53 -12.32
C PHE A 302 -25.18 3.21 -11.43
N ASN A 303 -24.89 2.63 -10.25
CA ASN A 303 -23.83 3.07 -9.38
C ASN A 303 -22.50 2.48 -9.86
N LYS A 304 -21.63 3.34 -10.38
CA LYS A 304 -20.34 2.97 -10.97
C LYS A 304 -19.45 2.10 -10.07
N GLY A 305 -19.58 2.25 -8.75
CA GLY A 305 -18.79 1.49 -7.77
C GLY A 305 -19.29 0.07 -7.47
N SER A 306 -20.42 -0.34 -8.05
CA SER A 306 -21.14 -1.56 -7.67
C SER A 306 -21.54 -2.46 -8.84
N LYS A 307 -21.17 -2.08 -10.07
CA LYS A 307 -21.56 -2.76 -11.30
C LYS A 307 -20.63 -3.95 -11.60
N PRO A 308 -21.13 -5.20 -11.66
CA PRO A 308 -20.30 -6.32 -12.11
C PRO A 308 -19.84 -6.14 -13.56
N PHE A 309 -18.60 -6.54 -13.86
CA PHE A 309 -18.12 -6.59 -15.24
C PHE A 309 -18.87 -7.65 -16.04
N THR A 310 -19.19 -7.33 -17.29
CA THR A 310 -19.55 -8.31 -18.31
C THR A 310 -18.35 -9.21 -18.63
N ASP A 311 -18.60 -10.35 -19.29
CA ASP A 311 -17.52 -11.22 -19.77
C ASP A 311 -16.56 -10.49 -20.72
N ASP A 312 -17.08 -9.60 -21.56
CA ASP A 312 -16.27 -8.85 -22.52
C ASP A 312 -15.46 -7.74 -21.83
N GLU A 313 -16.01 -7.06 -20.82
CA GLU A 313 -15.24 -6.13 -19.97
C GLU A 313 -14.14 -6.87 -19.20
N SER A 314 -14.45 -8.03 -18.61
CA SER A 314 -13.49 -8.89 -17.91
C SER A 314 -12.35 -9.35 -18.84
N ARG A 315 -12.68 -9.86 -20.04
CA ARG A 315 -11.68 -10.25 -21.04
C ARG A 315 -10.82 -9.07 -21.47
N THR A 316 -11.42 -7.89 -21.63
CA THR A 316 -10.72 -6.68 -22.03
C THR A 316 -9.73 -6.24 -20.95
N GLU A 317 -10.16 -6.17 -19.70
CA GLU A 317 -9.29 -5.83 -18.57
C GLU A 317 -8.10 -6.81 -18.47
N LEU A 318 -8.36 -8.12 -18.41
CA LEU A 318 -7.28 -9.12 -18.31
C LEU A 318 -6.29 -9.00 -19.47
N SER A 319 -6.78 -8.77 -20.68
CA SER A 319 -5.94 -8.64 -21.87
C SER A 319 -5.03 -7.41 -21.78
N VAL A 320 -5.59 -6.26 -21.38
CA VAL A 320 -4.80 -5.02 -21.24
C VAL A 320 -3.75 -5.16 -20.14
N LEU A 321 -4.15 -5.63 -18.95
CA LEU A 321 -3.22 -5.81 -17.83
C LEU A 321 -2.08 -6.78 -18.19
N SER A 322 -2.40 -7.89 -18.87
CA SER A 322 -1.41 -8.87 -19.31
C SER A 322 -0.44 -8.30 -20.35
N MET A 323 -0.95 -7.56 -21.34
CA MET A 323 -0.14 -6.91 -22.38
C MET A 323 0.81 -5.85 -21.80
N MET A 324 0.39 -5.17 -20.73
CA MET A 324 1.20 -4.17 -20.03
C MET A 324 2.15 -4.75 -18.98
N ALA A 325 2.14 -6.08 -18.79
CA ALA A 325 2.85 -6.78 -17.73
C ALA A 325 2.54 -6.21 -16.33
N ALA A 326 1.29 -5.78 -16.12
CA ALA A 326 0.81 -5.35 -14.82
C ALA A 326 0.60 -6.56 -13.89
N PRO A 327 0.73 -6.38 -12.57
CA PRO A 327 0.36 -7.39 -11.58
C PRO A 327 -1.12 -7.79 -11.73
N LEU A 328 -1.40 -9.09 -11.83
CA LEU A 328 -2.76 -9.61 -11.91
C LEU A 328 -3.30 -9.96 -10.52
N ILE A 329 -3.82 -8.96 -9.80
CA ILE A 329 -4.31 -9.10 -8.42
C ILE A 329 -5.84 -9.13 -8.43
N SER A 330 -6.43 -10.31 -8.21
CA SER A 330 -7.88 -10.50 -8.22
C SER A 330 -8.56 -9.86 -7.01
N GLY A 331 -9.57 -9.01 -7.23
CA GLY A 331 -10.52 -8.57 -6.20
C GLY A 331 -11.76 -9.47 -6.06
N ALA A 332 -11.96 -10.44 -6.96
CA ALA A 332 -13.14 -11.29 -7.00
C ALA A 332 -13.24 -12.31 -5.84
N ASP A 333 -14.47 -12.66 -5.45
CA ASP A 333 -14.73 -13.80 -4.57
C ASP A 333 -14.57 -15.11 -5.33
N LEU A 334 -13.43 -15.79 -5.14
CA LEU A 334 -13.11 -17.03 -5.84
C LEU A 334 -13.81 -18.28 -5.28
N ARG A 335 -14.78 -18.11 -4.35
CA ARG A 335 -15.62 -19.19 -3.82
C ARG A 335 -16.92 -19.35 -4.60
N THR A 336 -17.41 -18.26 -5.20
CA THR A 336 -18.59 -18.29 -6.06
C THR A 336 -18.17 -18.79 -7.44
N THR A 337 -18.89 -19.79 -7.96
CA THR A 337 -18.68 -20.43 -9.26
C THR A 337 -19.77 -20.02 -10.23
#